data_AF-A0A3A4ZI31-F1
#
_entry.id   AF-A0A3A4ZI31-F1
#
_cell.length_a   1.000
_cell.length_b   1.000
_cell.length_c   1.000
_cell.angle_alpha   90.00
_cell.angle_beta   90.00
_cell.angle_gamma   90.00
#
_symmetry.space_group_name_H-M   'P 1'
#
loop_
_entity.id
_entity.type
_entity.pdbx_description
1 polymer ?
#
loop_
_entity_poly.entity_id
_entity_poly.type
_entity_poly.pdbx_seq_one_letter_code
_entity_poly.pdbx_strand_id
1 'polypeptide(L)'
;MGFMDIKEILANRQSNISSPQNRGIFVLLRWILAFLGFILIAGLLFPTAVGAILNFIWVTLLAIVVTFFTLGILVIVGLRQEASHILDILFEGSLTFLDLADFIRIVYRRFIEVLKEFLVFAAPVFAYVLTFVLYVLLLILYKWVGRSFDVAIFTIILTFLLVYLFGFFNRPKPDPAEEDLTWRDVFKKRFRGGFIDGFEIVLFVFFLTMDSTRVFFLPESLNVELKAKLGGYDLMVRSFIYTDHMKITVNLIIITIITEIFRNTMKVIAGARKHYISDRSFDETKVAAYSRSLRIKNAIRKSFNDAKDDLVKFITFTTVLFGAFMFFPRLKLLTLGVASVTNLFLDIILPERLTSQKSSDLLSRVIVKVFKL
;
A
#
# COMPACT_ATOMS: atom_id res chain seq x y z
N MET A 1 -75.48 9.09 -13.12
CA MET A 1 -74.54 9.98 -13.83
C MET A 1 -75.08 11.39 -13.75
N GLY A 2 -74.79 12.10 -12.65
CA GLY A 2 -75.12 13.52 -12.52
C GLY A 2 -73.98 14.32 -13.12
N PHE A 3 -74.29 15.19 -14.08
CA PHE A 3 -73.35 16.14 -14.65
C PHE A 3 -72.67 16.92 -13.52
N MET A 4 -71.37 16.71 -13.36
CA MET A 4 -70.53 17.61 -12.57
C MET A 4 -70.63 18.97 -13.23
N ASP A 5 -71.23 19.93 -12.52
CA ASP A 5 -71.50 21.26 -13.03
C ASP A 5 -70.17 21.90 -13.45
N ILE A 6 -70.06 22.41 -14.68
CA ILE A 6 -68.84 23.03 -15.20
C ILE A 6 -68.41 24.20 -14.29
N LYS A 7 -69.38 24.79 -13.56
CA LYS A 7 -69.12 25.77 -12.50
C LYS A 7 -68.32 25.22 -11.33
N GLU A 8 -68.53 23.96 -10.94
CA GLU A 8 -67.81 23.33 -9.81
C GLU A 8 -66.36 23.02 -10.19
N ILE A 9 -66.10 22.62 -11.45
CA ILE A 9 -64.74 22.41 -11.98
C ILE A 9 -63.99 23.74 -12.14
N LEU A 10 -64.68 24.82 -12.55
CA LEU A 10 -64.10 26.17 -12.65
C LEU A 10 -63.84 26.82 -11.29
N ALA A 11 -64.76 26.65 -10.32
CA ALA A 11 -64.60 27.15 -8.96
C ALA A 11 -63.43 26.46 -8.24
N ASN A 12 -63.25 25.15 -8.44
CA ASN A 12 -62.15 24.38 -7.85
C ASN A 12 -60.79 24.64 -8.55
N ARG A 13 -60.79 25.19 -9.79
CA ARG A 13 -59.58 25.72 -10.45
C ARG A 13 -59.21 27.12 -9.94
N GLN A 14 -60.17 27.98 -9.64
CA GLN A 14 -59.92 29.33 -9.12
C GLN A 14 -59.46 29.33 -7.65
N SER A 15 -59.88 28.37 -6.83
CA SER A 15 -59.39 28.21 -5.46
C SER A 15 -57.94 27.71 -5.39
N ASN A 16 -57.48 26.90 -6.36
CA ASN A 16 -56.09 26.42 -6.42
C ASN A 16 -55.09 27.45 -7.00
N ILE A 17 -55.54 28.49 -7.69
CA ILE A 17 -54.68 29.60 -8.17
C ILE A 17 -54.50 30.69 -7.11
N SER A 18 -55.31 30.69 -6.05
CA SER A 18 -55.33 31.70 -4.99
C SER A 18 -54.77 31.21 -3.66
N SER A 19 -53.81 30.29 -3.67
CA SER A 19 -52.97 30.07 -2.48
C SER A 19 -52.00 31.26 -2.31
N PRO A 20 -51.87 31.85 -1.12
CA PRO A 20 -50.92 32.96 -0.87
C PRO A 20 -49.46 32.59 -1.17
N GLN A 21 -49.16 31.28 -1.21
CA GLN A 21 -47.84 30.73 -1.53
C GLN A 21 -47.49 30.86 -3.02
N ASN A 22 -48.46 30.71 -3.94
CA ASN A 22 -48.23 30.91 -5.38
C ASN A 22 -47.99 32.39 -5.71
N ARG A 23 -48.71 33.32 -5.08
CA ARG A 23 -48.49 34.77 -5.29
C ARG A 23 -47.07 35.21 -4.92
N GLY A 24 -46.50 34.68 -3.84
CA GLY A 24 -45.13 34.98 -3.42
C GLY A 24 -44.09 34.53 -4.45
N ILE A 25 -44.22 33.32 -5.00
CA ILE A 25 -43.31 32.77 -6.00
C ILE A 25 -43.39 33.56 -7.32
N PHE A 26 -44.59 33.92 -7.78
CA PHE A 26 -44.75 34.74 -8.99
C PHE A 26 -44.22 36.17 -8.84
N VAL A 27 -44.31 36.77 -7.63
CA VAL A 27 -43.71 38.07 -7.34
C VAL A 27 -42.18 37.98 -7.38
N LEU A 28 -41.60 36.95 -6.76
CA LEU A 28 -40.15 36.71 -6.74
C LEU A 28 -39.61 36.45 -8.15
N LEU A 29 -40.31 35.63 -8.94
CA LEU A 29 -39.99 35.37 -10.35
C LEU A 29 -40.04 36.65 -11.19
N ARG A 30 -41.04 37.52 -10.95
CA ARG A 30 -41.17 38.82 -11.64
C ARG A 30 -40.00 39.75 -11.31
N TRP A 31 -39.54 39.77 -10.06
CA TRP A 31 -38.36 40.54 -9.67
C TRP A 31 -37.07 39.99 -10.26
N ILE A 32 -36.91 38.66 -10.29
CA ILE A 32 -35.76 38.00 -10.94
C ILE A 32 -35.74 38.31 -12.44
N LEU A 33 -36.88 38.20 -13.12
CA LEU A 33 -37.01 38.53 -14.55
C LEU A 33 -36.80 40.02 -14.83
N ALA A 34 -37.29 40.91 -13.95
CA ALA A 34 -37.06 42.34 -14.06
C ALA A 34 -35.57 42.68 -13.86
N PHE A 35 -34.90 42.03 -12.91
CA PHE A 35 -33.47 42.18 -12.65
C PHE A 35 -32.62 41.65 -13.81
N LEU A 36 -32.97 40.47 -14.35
CA LEU A 36 -32.34 39.92 -15.56
C LEU A 36 -32.55 40.82 -16.78
N GLY A 37 -33.76 41.32 -16.98
CA GLY A 37 -34.08 42.27 -18.06
C GLY A 37 -33.32 43.59 -17.90
N PHE A 38 -33.19 44.09 -16.68
CA PHE A 38 -32.40 45.28 -16.36
C PHE A 38 -30.90 45.07 -16.65
N ILE A 39 -30.33 43.92 -16.26
CA ILE A 39 -28.93 43.57 -16.57
C ILE A 39 -28.72 43.46 -18.08
N LEU A 40 -29.69 42.94 -18.83
CA LEU A 40 -29.63 42.82 -20.29
C LEU A 40 -29.62 44.19 -20.97
N ILE A 41 -30.52 45.10 -20.57
CA ILE A 41 -30.59 46.47 -21.10
C ILE A 41 -29.35 47.27 -20.70
N ALA A 42 -28.92 47.17 -19.42
CA ALA A 42 -27.71 47.82 -18.93
C ALA A 42 -26.45 47.27 -19.61
N GLY A 43 -26.40 45.97 -19.92
CA GLY A 43 -25.29 45.33 -20.61
C GLY A 43 -25.14 45.78 -22.06
N LEU A 44 -26.24 46.20 -22.69
CA LEU A 44 -26.24 46.76 -24.04
C LEU A 44 -25.81 48.23 -24.06
N LEU A 45 -26.16 49.01 -23.02
CA LEU A 45 -25.82 50.43 -22.90
C LEU A 45 -24.42 50.69 -22.31
N PHE A 46 -23.96 49.85 -21.37
CA PHE A 46 -22.70 50.00 -20.64
C PHE A 46 -21.95 48.66 -20.50
N PRO A 47 -21.46 48.08 -21.61
CA PRO A 47 -20.92 46.72 -21.65
C PRO A 47 -19.70 46.51 -20.75
N THR A 48 -18.84 47.52 -20.59
CA THR A 48 -17.66 47.47 -19.73
C THR A 48 -18.01 47.50 -18.24
N ALA A 49 -18.99 48.32 -17.83
CA ALA A 49 -19.42 48.41 -16.44
C ALA A 49 -20.19 47.15 -16.01
N VAL A 50 -21.10 46.66 -16.85
CA VAL A 50 -21.83 45.41 -16.58
C VAL A 50 -20.91 44.20 -16.63
N GLY A 51 -19.94 44.17 -17.56
CA GLY A 51 -18.90 43.15 -17.58
C GLY A 51 -18.05 43.12 -16.30
N ALA A 52 -17.66 44.30 -15.77
CA ALA A 52 -16.93 44.39 -14.50
C ALA A 52 -17.78 43.90 -13.30
N ILE A 53 -19.06 44.29 -13.24
CA ILE A 53 -19.99 43.83 -12.18
C ILE A 53 -20.22 42.32 -12.26
N LEU A 54 -20.45 41.77 -13.45
CA LEU A 54 -20.63 40.33 -13.64
C LEU A 54 -19.35 39.56 -13.31
N ASN A 55 -18.18 40.06 -13.71
CA ASN A 55 -16.90 39.46 -13.34
C ASN A 55 -16.67 39.51 -11.83
N PHE A 56 -17.03 40.61 -11.17
CA PHE A 56 -16.97 40.71 -9.72
C PHE A 56 -17.87 39.68 -9.05
N ILE A 57 -19.13 39.56 -9.50
CA ILE A 57 -20.08 38.54 -9.02
C ILE A 57 -19.53 37.12 -9.22
N TRP A 58 -18.94 36.84 -10.39
CA TRP A 58 -18.33 35.54 -10.70
C TRP A 58 -17.13 35.22 -9.80
N VAL A 59 -16.25 36.19 -9.57
CA VAL A 59 -15.09 36.03 -8.67
C VAL A 59 -15.56 35.80 -7.24
N THR A 60 -16.57 36.54 -6.77
CA THR A 60 -17.17 36.33 -5.44
C THR A 60 -17.81 34.96 -5.31
N LEU A 61 -18.58 34.51 -6.32
CA LEU A 61 -19.17 33.16 -6.35
C LEU A 61 -18.09 32.07 -6.32
N LEU A 62 -17.01 32.23 -7.09
CA LEU A 62 -15.90 31.30 -7.10
C LEU A 62 -15.19 31.25 -5.73
N ALA A 63 -14.97 32.40 -5.08
CA ALA A 63 -14.41 32.48 -3.75
C ALA A 63 -15.30 31.80 -2.69
N ILE A 64 -16.63 31.94 -2.80
CA ILE A 64 -17.60 31.24 -1.95
C ILE A 64 -17.49 29.73 -2.17
N VAL A 65 -17.50 29.26 -3.42
CA VAL A 65 -17.40 27.83 -3.74
C VAL A 65 -16.12 27.22 -3.20
N VAL A 66 -14.97 27.88 -3.36
CA VAL A 66 -13.68 27.41 -2.84
C VAL A 66 -13.68 27.33 -1.32
N THR A 67 -14.25 28.33 -0.64
CA THR A 67 -14.41 28.33 0.82
C THR A 67 -15.27 27.16 1.29
N PHE A 68 -16.42 26.93 0.64
CA PHE A 68 -17.30 25.80 0.97
C PHE A 68 -16.63 24.43 0.71
N PHE A 69 -15.87 24.29 -0.37
CA PHE A 69 -15.15 23.05 -0.67
C PHE A 69 -14.07 22.76 0.37
N THR A 70 -13.35 23.81 0.79
CA THR A 70 -12.30 23.72 1.82
C THR A 70 -12.89 23.34 3.18
N LEU A 71 -14.01 23.97 3.56
CA LEU A 71 -14.76 23.62 4.78
C LEU A 71 -15.29 22.18 4.71
N GLY A 72 -15.80 21.75 3.56
CA GLY A 72 -16.26 20.38 3.35
C GLY A 72 -15.15 19.35 3.55
N ILE A 73 -13.95 19.60 3.02
CA ILE A 73 -12.78 18.73 3.22
C ILE A 73 -12.39 18.69 4.72
N LEU A 74 -12.34 19.84 5.40
CA LEU A 74 -12.03 19.91 6.84
C LEU A 74 -13.00 19.07 7.69
N VAL A 75 -14.30 19.13 7.38
CA VAL A 75 -15.31 18.32 8.08
C VAL A 75 -15.14 16.83 7.80
N ILE A 76 -14.88 16.43 6.55
CA ILE A 76 -14.66 15.02 6.17
C ILE A 76 -13.43 14.42 6.86
N VAL A 77 -12.38 15.23 7.05
CA VAL A 77 -11.12 14.83 7.71
C VAL A 77 -11.24 14.82 9.25
N GLY A 78 -12.38 15.25 9.81
CA GLY A 78 -12.66 15.19 11.25
C GLY A 78 -12.37 16.49 12.03
N LEU A 79 -12.07 17.59 11.33
CA LEU A 79 -11.71 18.90 11.90
C LEU A 79 -12.92 19.84 11.98
N ARG A 80 -14.03 19.34 12.55
CA ARG A 80 -15.33 20.06 12.60
C ARG A 80 -15.29 21.36 13.41
N GLN A 81 -14.52 21.39 14.50
CA GLN A 81 -14.43 22.57 15.36
C GLN A 81 -13.72 23.74 14.66
N GLU A 82 -12.71 23.43 13.85
CA GLU A 82 -11.95 24.43 13.09
C GLU A 82 -12.77 24.98 11.92
N ALA A 83 -13.54 24.12 11.24
CA ALA A 83 -14.51 24.55 10.24
C ALA A 83 -15.60 25.46 10.83
N SER A 84 -16.04 25.20 12.07
CA SER A 84 -16.99 26.07 12.79
C SER A 84 -16.39 27.44 13.09
N HIS A 85 -15.16 27.48 13.61
CA HIS A 85 -14.48 28.74 13.91
C HIS A 85 -14.26 29.59 12.65
N ILE A 86 -13.95 28.97 11.51
CA ILE A 86 -13.83 29.65 10.22
C ILE A 86 -15.19 30.20 9.74
N LEU A 87 -16.28 29.45 9.93
CA LEU A 87 -17.63 29.94 9.63
C LEU A 87 -18.01 31.13 10.52
N ASP A 88 -17.67 31.08 11.81
CA ASP A 88 -17.97 32.16 12.76
C ASP A 88 -17.27 33.47 12.34
N ILE A 89 -15.99 33.40 11.93
CA ILE A 89 -15.24 34.56 11.40
C ILE A 89 -15.86 35.10 10.09
N LEU A 90 -16.37 34.23 9.23
CA LEU A 90 -17.08 34.63 7.99
C LEU A 90 -18.42 35.31 8.27
N PHE A 91 -19.13 34.89 9.32
CA PHE A 91 -20.43 35.44 9.71
C PHE A 91 -20.33 36.76 10.50
N GLU A 92 -19.22 37.00 11.21
CA GLU A 92 -19.00 38.25 11.98
C GLU A 92 -18.74 39.50 11.09
N GLY A 93 -18.63 39.35 9.77
CA GLY A 93 -18.93 40.42 8.82
C GLY A 93 -17.93 41.58 8.71
N SER A 94 -16.76 41.53 9.35
CA SER A 94 -15.78 42.63 9.34
C SER A 94 -14.52 42.39 8.49
N LEU A 95 -14.60 41.63 7.40
CA LEU A 95 -13.42 41.36 6.58
C LEU A 95 -13.06 42.59 5.73
N THR A 96 -12.10 43.40 6.19
CA THR A 96 -11.39 44.30 5.29
C THR A 96 -10.57 43.46 4.28
N PHE A 97 -10.25 44.01 3.10
CA PHE A 97 -9.46 43.30 2.08
C PHE A 97 -8.10 42.79 2.61
N LEU A 98 -7.51 43.49 3.59
CA LEU A 98 -6.29 43.06 4.28
C LEU A 98 -6.54 41.83 5.17
N ASP A 99 -7.61 41.84 5.97
CA ASP A 99 -8.01 40.71 6.81
C ASP A 99 -8.34 39.47 5.97
N LEU A 100 -8.92 39.66 4.78
CA LEU A 100 -9.21 38.55 3.86
C LEU A 100 -7.94 37.92 3.30
N ALA A 101 -6.92 38.72 2.95
CA ALA A 101 -5.66 38.20 2.43
C ALA A 101 -4.88 37.42 3.51
N ASP A 102 -4.87 37.92 4.74
CA ASP A 102 -4.25 37.23 5.87
C ASP A 102 -5.04 35.98 6.27
N PHE A 103 -6.37 36.04 6.22
CA PHE A 103 -7.23 34.87 6.38
C PHE A 103 -6.94 33.79 5.33
N ILE A 104 -6.91 34.14 4.04
CA ILE A 104 -6.58 33.21 2.95
C ILE A 104 -5.19 32.59 3.18
N ARG A 105 -4.21 33.39 3.60
CA ARG A 105 -2.86 32.90 3.90
C ARG A 105 -2.85 31.90 5.07
N ILE A 106 -3.59 32.18 6.14
CA ILE A 106 -3.71 31.28 7.30
C ILE A 106 -4.40 29.98 6.90
N VAL A 107 -5.55 30.07 6.21
CA VAL A 107 -6.31 28.92 5.71
C VAL A 107 -5.46 28.08 4.76
N TYR A 108 -4.75 28.72 3.83
CA TYR A 108 -3.86 28.02 2.90
C TYR A 108 -2.73 27.29 3.62
N ARG A 109 -2.05 27.93 4.59
CA ARG A 109 -1.01 27.27 5.38
C ARG A 109 -1.55 26.06 6.14
N ARG A 110 -2.70 26.22 6.80
CA ARG A 110 -3.34 25.15 7.56
C ARG A 110 -3.81 24.01 6.66
N PHE A 111 -4.39 24.33 5.50
CA PHE A 111 -4.76 23.35 4.49
C PHE A 111 -3.55 22.53 4.03
N ILE A 112 -2.41 23.17 3.78
CA ILE A 112 -1.17 22.48 3.41
C ILE A 112 -0.64 21.59 4.54
N GLU A 113 -0.75 22.00 5.80
CA GLU A 113 -0.39 21.17 6.96
C GLU A 113 -1.28 19.92 7.04
N VAL A 114 -2.60 20.09 7.00
CA VAL A 114 -3.57 18.99 7.01
C VAL A 114 -3.37 18.05 5.83
N LEU A 115 -3.09 18.59 4.64
CA LEU A 115 -2.80 17.78 3.45
C LEU A 115 -1.54 16.93 3.65
N LYS A 116 -0.48 17.47 4.28
CA LYS A 116 0.73 16.69 4.60
C LYS A 116 0.44 15.58 5.59
N GLU A 117 -0.31 15.86 6.65
CA GLU A 117 -0.73 14.85 7.63
C GLU A 117 -1.56 13.74 6.98
N PHE A 118 -2.53 14.12 6.14
CA PHE A 118 -3.33 13.19 5.35
C PHE A 118 -2.45 12.32 4.44
N LEU A 119 -1.49 12.90 3.73
CA LEU A 119 -0.56 12.13 2.88
C LEU A 119 0.27 11.14 3.71
N VAL A 120 0.82 11.56 4.85
CA VAL A 120 1.59 10.69 5.75
C VAL A 120 0.73 9.55 6.31
N PHE A 121 -0.53 9.83 6.65
CA PHE A 121 -1.49 8.84 7.09
C PHE A 121 -1.87 7.85 5.97
N ALA A 122 -2.13 8.36 4.76
CA ALA A 122 -2.52 7.56 3.58
C ALA A 122 -1.34 6.81 2.93
N ALA A 123 -0.10 7.11 3.31
CA ALA A 123 1.11 6.52 2.72
C ALA A 123 1.08 4.97 2.63
N PRO A 124 0.67 4.21 3.66
CA PRO A 124 0.57 2.75 3.56
C PRO A 124 -0.52 2.30 2.57
N VAL A 125 -1.64 3.02 2.48
CA VAL A 125 -2.72 2.71 1.54
C VAL A 125 -2.25 2.88 0.10
N PHE A 126 -1.57 3.98 -0.21
CA PHE A 126 -0.97 4.17 -1.53
C PHE A 126 0.05 3.09 -1.87
N ALA A 127 0.84 2.64 -0.88
CA ALA A 127 1.77 1.54 -1.07
C ALA A 127 1.05 0.23 -1.43
N TYR A 128 -0.03 -0.11 -0.73
CA TYR A 128 -0.83 -1.31 -1.03
C TYR A 128 -1.52 -1.25 -2.40
N VAL A 129 -2.03 -0.09 -2.80
CA VAL A 129 -2.59 0.10 -4.14
C VAL A 129 -1.52 -0.14 -5.20
N LEU A 130 -0.31 0.41 -5.00
CA LEU A 130 0.80 0.20 -5.93
C LEU A 130 1.23 -1.27 -6.00
N THR A 131 1.30 -1.99 -4.87
CA THR A 131 1.64 -3.41 -4.86
C THR A 131 0.54 -4.25 -5.51
N PHE A 132 -0.73 -3.90 -5.35
CA PHE A 132 -1.83 -4.55 -6.07
C PHE A 132 -1.72 -4.39 -7.58
N VAL A 133 -1.41 -3.18 -8.07
CA VAL A 133 -1.15 -2.94 -9.50
C VAL A 133 0.03 -3.80 -9.97
N LEU A 134 1.11 -3.88 -9.19
CA LEU A 134 2.26 -4.73 -9.48
C LEU A 134 1.87 -6.22 -9.60
N TYR A 135 1.01 -6.74 -8.71
CA TYR A 135 0.50 -8.11 -8.81
C TYR A 135 -0.23 -8.36 -10.13
N VAL A 136 -1.13 -7.46 -10.51
CA VAL A 136 -1.88 -7.57 -11.78
C VAL A 136 -0.92 -7.56 -12.98
N LEU A 137 0.05 -6.65 -12.99
CA LEU A 137 1.06 -6.58 -14.05
C LEU A 137 1.91 -7.84 -14.13
N LEU A 138 2.36 -8.37 -12.99
CA LEU A 138 3.13 -9.61 -12.93
C LEU A 138 2.34 -10.80 -13.49
N LEU A 139 1.06 -10.92 -13.14
CA LEU A 139 0.21 -11.98 -13.68
C LEU A 139 -0.04 -11.83 -15.18
N ILE A 140 -0.33 -10.63 -15.67
CA ILE A 140 -0.50 -10.37 -17.10
C ILE A 140 0.77 -10.77 -17.85
N LEU A 141 1.93 -10.32 -17.38
CA LEU A 141 3.22 -10.64 -17.99
C LEU A 141 3.47 -12.16 -17.99
N TYR A 142 3.25 -12.81 -16.85
CA TYR A 142 3.48 -14.25 -16.70
C TYR A 142 2.57 -15.09 -17.59
N LYS A 143 1.27 -14.77 -17.66
CA LYS A 143 0.31 -15.45 -18.54
C LYS A 143 0.56 -15.16 -20.01
N TRP A 144 0.97 -13.94 -20.34
CA TRP A 144 1.32 -13.57 -21.71
C TRP A 144 2.52 -14.36 -22.21
N VAL A 145 3.58 -14.49 -21.40
CA VAL A 145 4.72 -15.35 -21.72
C VAL A 145 4.28 -16.82 -21.84
N GLY A 146 3.48 -17.29 -20.88
CA GLY A 146 3.02 -18.68 -20.84
C GLY A 146 2.06 -19.10 -21.95
N ARG A 147 1.44 -18.14 -22.65
CA ARG A 147 0.65 -18.40 -23.85
C ARG A 147 1.52 -18.85 -25.03
N SER A 148 2.71 -18.28 -25.15
CA SER A 148 3.57 -18.48 -26.32
C SER A 148 4.77 -19.37 -26.03
N PHE A 149 5.21 -19.45 -24.78
CA PHE A 149 6.46 -20.09 -24.37
C PHE A 149 6.28 -20.95 -23.13
N ASP A 150 7.21 -21.89 -22.96
CA ASP A 150 7.35 -22.64 -21.71
C ASP A 150 7.80 -21.71 -20.58
N VAL A 151 7.08 -21.75 -19.46
CA VAL A 151 7.32 -20.81 -18.35
C VAL A 151 8.43 -21.24 -17.40
N ALA A 152 9.04 -22.42 -17.55
CA ALA A 152 10.00 -22.94 -16.56
C ALA A 152 11.18 -21.98 -16.33
N ILE A 153 11.88 -21.59 -17.40
CA ILE A 153 13.03 -20.66 -17.31
C ILE A 153 12.58 -19.27 -16.88
N PHE A 154 11.47 -18.79 -17.43
CA PHE A 154 10.91 -17.49 -17.05
C PHE A 154 10.58 -17.42 -15.56
N THR A 155 10.05 -18.51 -15.00
CA THR A 155 9.73 -18.61 -13.57
C THR A 155 11.01 -18.55 -12.72
N ILE A 156 12.09 -19.21 -13.13
CA ILE A 156 13.38 -19.14 -12.42
C ILE A 156 13.91 -17.70 -12.41
N ILE A 157 13.96 -17.05 -13.58
CA ILE A 157 14.47 -15.68 -13.72
C ILE A 157 13.60 -14.70 -12.94
N LEU A 158 12.27 -14.82 -13.07
CA LEU A 158 11.33 -13.95 -12.38
C LEU A 158 11.45 -14.11 -10.86
N THR A 159 11.53 -15.35 -10.36
CA THR A 159 11.71 -15.61 -8.93
C THR A 159 13.00 -15.01 -8.41
N PHE A 160 14.11 -15.20 -9.14
CA PHE A 160 15.40 -14.60 -8.78
C PHE A 160 15.28 -13.07 -8.68
N LEU A 161 14.72 -12.41 -9.71
CA LEU A 161 14.56 -10.96 -9.72
C LEU A 161 13.66 -10.46 -8.58
N LEU A 162 12.52 -11.10 -8.36
CA LEU A 162 11.56 -10.70 -7.34
C LEU A 162 12.13 -10.85 -5.92
N VAL A 163 12.78 -11.98 -5.63
CA VAL A 163 13.41 -12.24 -4.33
C VAL A 163 14.63 -11.33 -4.12
N TYR A 164 15.41 -11.09 -5.17
CA TYR A 164 16.53 -10.14 -5.14
C TYR A 164 16.05 -8.72 -4.80
N LEU A 165 15.03 -8.24 -5.52
CA LEU A 165 14.43 -6.93 -5.28
C LEU A 165 13.84 -6.83 -3.87
N PHE A 166 13.10 -7.84 -3.42
CA PHE A 166 12.56 -7.88 -2.06
C PHE A 166 13.68 -7.77 -1.02
N GLY A 167 14.72 -8.59 -1.16
CA GLY A 167 15.87 -8.56 -0.26
C GLY A 167 16.66 -7.25 -0.30
N PHE A 168 16.71 -6.57 -1.45
CA PHE A 168 17.29 -5.24 -1.59
C PHE A 168 16.45 -4.16 -0.91
N PHE A 169 15.13 -4.17 -1.09
CA PHE A 169 14.23 -3.19 -0.48
C PHE A 169 14.08 -3.40 1.04
N ASN A 170 14.17 -4.64 1.51
CA ASN A 170 14.13 -5.02 2.93
C ASN A 170 15.52 -4.94 3.61
N ARG A 171 16.47 -4.17 3.07
CA ARG A 171 17.75 -3.93 3.74
C ARG A 171 17.54 -3.16 5.06
N PRO A 172 18.12 -3.62 6.18
CA PRO A 172 18.10 -2.89 7.43
C PRO A 172 18.79 -1.54 7.21
N LYS A 173 18.12 -0.44 7.59
CA LYS A 173 18.73 0.88 7.62
C LYS A 173 18.79 1.32 9.08
N PRO A 174 19.86 2.03 9.51
CA PRO A 174 19.85 2.69 10.80
C PRO A 174 18.66 3.65 10.82
N ASP A 175 17.76 3.45 11.78
CA ASP A 175 16.58 4.29 11.92
C ASP A 175 17.03 5.57 12.66
N PRO A 176 17.03 6.74 12.02
CA PRO A 176 17.27 8.00 12.72
C PRO A 176 16.18 8.20 13.79
N ALA A 177 16.52 8.87 14.88
CA ALA A 177 15.56 9.22 15.92
C ALA A 177 14.36 9.97 15.31
N GLU A 178 13.13 9.59 15.68
CA GLU A 178 11.92 10.09 15.03
C GLU A 178 11.71 11.60 15.20
N GLU A 179 12.36 12.20 16.19
CA GLU A 179 12.24 13.62 16.55
C GLU A 179 12.86 14.58 15.51
N ASP A 180 13.75 14.11 14.63
CA ASP A 180 14.44 14.94 13.63
C ASP A 180 13.90 14.77 12.18
N LEU A 181 12.81 14.02 11.98
CA LEU A 181 12.35 13.66 10.64
C LEU A 181 11.40 14.70 10.02
N THR A 182 11.69 15.13 8.79
CA THR A 182 10.76 15.96 8.02
C THR A 182 9.52 15.13 7.62
N TRP A 183 8.35 15.77 7.42
CA TRP A 183 7.13 15.06 6.98
C TRP A 183 7.35 14.15 5.75
N ARG A 184 8.25 14.56 4.84
CA ARG A 184 8.65 13.77 3.65
C ARG A 184 9.34 12.47 4.03
N ASP A 185 10.18 12.51 5.06
CA ASP A 185 10.91 11.35 5.54
C ASP A 185 9.97 10.39 6.27
N VAL A 186 9.04 10.93 7.07
CA VAL A 186 7.98 10.12 7.71
C VAL A 186 7.08 9.48 6.66
N PHE A 187 6.65 10.22 5.64
CA PHE A 187 5.89 9.69 4.49
C PHE A 187 6.67 8.55 3.81
N LYS A 188 7.94 8.79 3.46
CA LYS A 188 8.79 7.81 2.78
C LYS A 188 9.02 6.56 3.63
N LYS A 189 9.21 6.71 4.95
CA LYS A 189 9.35 5.61 5.91
C LYS A 189 8.08 4.76 5.95
N ARG A 190 6.91 5.38 6.12
CA ARG A 190 5.61 4.70 6.16
C ARG A 190 5.24 4.04 4.84
N PHE A 191 5.43 4.75 3.72
CA PHE A 191 5.21 4.22 2.37
C PHE A 191 6.11 3.01 2.10
N ARG A 192 7.41 3.12 2.42
CA ARG A 192 8.35 2.00 2.23
C ARG A 192 7.97 0.80 3.09
N GLY A 193 7.59 1.00 4.36
CA GLY A 193 7.12 -0.07 5.24
C GLY A 193 5.90 -0.79 4.65
N GLY A 194 4.86 -0.02 4.28
CA GLY A 194 3.67 -0.58 3.62
C GLY A 194 3.97 -1.25 2.28
N PHE A 195 4.92 -0.74 1.51
CA PHE A 195 5.32 -1.33 0.23
C PHE A 195 6.06 -2.65 0.43
N ILE A 196 6.94 -2.77 1.42
CA ILE A 196 7.65 -4.03 1.72
C ILE A 196 6.64 -5.10 2.15
N ASP A 197 5.74 -4.76 3.08
CA ASP A 197 4.68 -5.65 3.56
C ASP A 197 3.73 -6.05 2.41
N GLY A 198 3.30 -5.09 1.60
CA GLY A 198 2.46 -5.33 0.43
C GLY A 198 3.16 -6.18 -0.63
N PHE A 199 4.45 -5.94 -0.88
CA PHE A 199 5.22 -6.70 -1.86
C PHE A 199 5.42 -8.15 -1.42
N GLU A 200 5.64 -8.40 -0.12
CA GLU A 200 5.67 -9.77 0.44
C GLU A 200 4.35 -10.52 0.17
N ILE A 201 3.21 -9.86 0.42
CA ILE A 201 1.88 -10.42 0.14
C ILE A 201 1.73 -10.71 -1.36
N VAL A 202 2.16 -9.79 -2.22
CA VAL A 202 2.12 -9.97 -3.68
C VAL A 202 2.94 -11.18 -4.10
N LEU A 203 4.15 -11.36 -3.58
CA LEU A 203 4.97 -12.53 -3.89
C LEU A 203 4.24 -13.82 -3.50
N PHE A 204 3.69 -13.86 -2.29
CA PHE A 204 2.95 -15.02 -1.79
C PHE A 204 1.73 -15.35 -2.66
N VAL A 205 0.85 -14.36 -2.91
CA VAL A 205 -0.36 -14.55 -3.71
C VAL A 205 -0.03 -14.86 -5.16
N PHE A 206 1.00 -14.22 -5.74
CA PHE A 206 1.47 -14.49 -7.09
C PHE A 206 1.89 -15.96 -7.25
N PHE A 207 2.77 -16.48 -6.40
CA PHE A 207 3.19 -17.88 -6.50
C PHE A 207 2.04 -18.87 -6.24
N LEU A 208 1.05 -18.48 -5.43
CA LEU A 208 -0.15 -19.30 -5.24
C LEU A 208 -1.07 -19.31 -6.46
N THR A 209 -1.11 -18.23 -7.25
CA THR A 209 -2.10 -18.05 -8.32
C THR A 209 -1.54 -18.19 -9.74
N MET A 210 -0.21 -18.17 -9.92
CA MET A 210 0.43 -18.16 -11.24
C MET A 210 0.05 -19.36 -12.13
N ASP A 211 -0.18 -20.53 -11.52
CA ASP A 211 -0.56 -21.78 -12.17
C ASP A 211 -2.08 -21.94 -12.39
N SER A 212 -2.91 -21.03 -11.89
CA SER A 212 -4.37 -21.11 -12.08
C SER A 212 -4.75 -20.94 -13.55
N THR A 213 -5.55 -21.84 -14.09
CA THR A 213 -6.00 -21.78 -15.50
C THR A 213 -7.02 -20.68 -15.73
N ARG A 214 -7.76 -20.29 -14.70
CA ARG A 214 -8.79 -19.25 -14.76
C ARG A 214 -8.56 -18.20 -13.69
N VAL A 215 -8.39 -16.96 -14.13
CA VAL A 215 -8.28 -15.79 -13.26
C VAL A 215 -9.35 -14.79 -13.69
N PHE A 216 -10.28 -14.46 -12.79
CA PHE A 216 -11.53 -13.76 -13.13
C PHE A 216 -11.34 -12.35 -13.70
N PHE A 217 -10.23 -11.69 -13.39
CA PHE A 217 -9.92 -10.33 -13.84
C PHE A 217 -8.99 -10.29 -15.06
N LEU A 218 -8.51 -11.44 -15.55
CA LEU A 218 -7.71 -11.51 -16.76
C LEU A 218 -8.62 -11.72 -17.99
N PRO A 219 -8.28 -11.15 -19.15
CA PRO A 219 -8.99 -11.42 -20.39
C PRO A 219 -8.91 -12.91 -20.73
N GLU A 220 -9.97 -13.45 -21.34
CA GLU A 220 -10.07 -14.88 -21.67
C GLU A 220 -8.89 -15.39 -22.51
N SER A 221 -8.32 -14.52 -23.36
CA SER A 221 -7.15 -14.83 -24.18
C SER A 221 -5.87 -15.14 -23.40
N LEU A 222 -5.83 -14.85 -22.10
CA LEU A 222 -4.72 -15.14 -21.18
C LEU A 222 -5.04 -16.28 -20.18
N ASN A 223 -6.27 -16.78 -20.16
CA ASN A 223 -6.69 -17.92 -19.33
C ASN A 223 -6.34 -19.24 -20.02
N VAL A 224 -5.03 -19.49 -20.16
CA VAL A 224 -4.46 -20.66 -20.84
C VAL A 224 -3.81 -21.63 -19.85
N GLU A 225 -3.82 -22.91 -20.21
CA GLU A 225 -3.03 -23.92 -19.51
C GLU A 225 -1.54 -23.69 -19.74
N LEU A 226 -0.80 -23.51 -18.64
CA LEU A 226 0.63 -23.27 -18.69
C LEU A 226 1.40 -24.57 -18.88
N LYS A 227 2.51 -24.49 -19.60
CA LYS A 227 3.46 -25.59 -19.79
C LYS A 227 4.79 -25.21 -19.16
N ALA A 228 5.32 -26.10 -18.33
CA ALA A 228 6.60 -25.89 -17.65
C ALA A 228 7.45 -27.16 -17.72
N LYS A 229 8.36 -27.24 -18.70
CA LYS A 229 9.27 -28.36 -18.89
C LYS A 229 10.71 -27.95 -18.64
N LEU A 230 11.40 -28.73 -17.81
CA LEU A 230 12.82 -28.54 -17.52
C LEU A 230 13.57 -29.86 -17.66
N GLY A 231 14.55 -29.92 -18.57
CA GLY A 231 15.37 -31.12 -18.78
C GLY A 231 14.58 -32.38 -19.16
N GLY A 232 13.45 -32.21 -19.86
CA GLY A 232 12.55 -33.31 -20.25
C GLY A 232 11.43 -33.63 -19.24
N TYR A 233 11.42 -32.99 -18.07
CA TYR A 233 10.43 -33.24 -17.02
C TYR A 233 9.36 -32.16 -16.96
N ASP A 234 8.11 -32.58 -16.73
CA ASP A 234 6.99 -31.68 -16.54
C ASP A 234 6.86 -31.25 -15.06
N LEU A 235 7.01 -29.94 -14.83
CA LEU A 235 6.92 -29.29 -13.52
C LEU A 235 5.48 -28.88 -13.16
N MET A 236 4.53 -28.97 -14.09
CA MET A 236 3.11 -28.70 -13.83
C MET A 236 2.42 -29.87 -13.10
N VAL A 237 3.05 -31.04 -13.06
CA VAL A 237 2.59 -32.21 -12.30
C VAL A 237 2.65 -31.92 -10.80
N ARG A 238 1.63 -32.36 -10.06
CA ARG A 238 1.56 -32.20 -8.61
C ARG A 238 2.70 -32.97 -7.92
N SER A 239 3.25 -32.35 -6.88
CA SER A 239 4.49 -32.81 -6.25
C SER A 239 4.37 -34.18 -5.56
N PHE A 240 3.18 -34.52 -5.04
CA PHE A 240 2.90 -35.81 -4.37
C PHE A 240 2.67 -37.00 -5.34
N ILE A 241 2.53 -36.78 -6.64
CA ILE A 241 2.28 -37.87 -7.59
C ILE A 241 3.57 -38.70 -7.76
N TYR A 242 3.48 -39.98 -7.39
CA TYR A 242 4.61 -40.91 -7.28
C TYR A 242 5.14 -41.44 -8.61
N THR A 243 4.34 -41.43 -9.68
CA THR A 243 4.71 -42.02 -10.98
C THR A 243 5.88 -41.24 -11.62
N ASP A 244 7.00 -41.94 -11.79
CA ASP A 244 8.27 -41.63 -12.49
C ASP A 244 9.07 -40.37 -12.13
N HIS A 245 8.58 -39.52 -11.22
CA HIS A 245 9.21 -38.21 -11.02
C HIS A 245 9.37 -37.77 -9.56
N MET A 246 9.18 -38.67 -8.58
CA MET A 246 9.40 -38.39 -7.16
C MET A 246 10.85 -37.96 -6.86
N LYS A 247 11.83 -38.49 -7.61
CA LYS A 247 13.25 -38.12 -7.49
C LYS A 247 13.47 -36.61 -7.64
N ILE A 248 12.72 -35.95 -8.51
CA ILE A 248 12.85 -34.50 -8.73
C ILE A 248 12.28 -33.73 -7.55
N THR A 249 11.08 -34.11 -7.08
CA THR A 249 10.47 -33.53 -5.88
C THR A 249 11.44 -33.61 -4.69
N VAL A 250 12.02 -34.79 -4.46
CA VAL A 250 12.99 -35.03 -3.38
C VAL A 250 14.26 -34.19 -3.57
N ASN A 251 14.82 -34.15 -4.78
CA ASN A 251 16.00 -33.34 -5.06
C ASN A 251 15.75 -31.84 -4.81
N LEU A 252 14.60 -31.31 -5.21
CA LEU A 252 14.23 -29.92 -4.96
C LEU A 252 14.13 -29.62 -3.46
N ILE A 253 13.50 -30.51 -2.70
CA ILE A 253 13.40 -30.38 -1.24
C ILE A 253 14.80 -30.43 -0.61
N ILE A 254 15.63 -31.40 -0.98
CA ILE A 254 17.00 -31.55 -0.46
C ILE A 254 17.84 -30.30 -0.76
N ILE A 255 17.84 -29.79 -1.99
CA ILE A 255 18.59 -28.58 -2.37
C ILE A 255 18.15 -27.39 -1.52
N THR A 256 16.83 -27.23 -1.33
CA THR A 256 16.25 -26.13 -0.55
C THR A 256 16.66 -26.23 0.92
N ILE A 257 16.58 -27.43 1.51
CA ILE A 257 17.01 -27.69 2.90
C ILE A 257 18.50 -27.44 3.08
N ILE A 258 19.35 -27.99 2.20
CA ILE A 258 20.81 -27.80 2.26
C ILE A 258 21.17 -26.32 2.18
N THR A 259 20.55 -25.60 1.24
CA THR A 259 20.77 -24.16 1.07
C THR A 259 20.43 -23.39 2.35
N GLU A 260 19.32 -23.70 3.03
CA GLU A 260 19.04 -23.00 4.28
C GLU A 260 19.93 -23.46 5.44
N ILE A 261 20.27 -24.75 5.57
CA ILE A 261 21.23 -25.20 6.57
C ILE A 261 22.54 -24.39 6.45
N PHE A 262 23.00 -24.17 5.20
CA PHE A 262 24.16 -23.34 4.93
C PHE A 262 23.95 -21.88 5.37
N ARG A 263 22.81 -21.25 5.00
CA ARG A 263 22.48 -19.88 5.43
C ARG A 263 22.43 -19.72 6.95
N ASN A 264 21.80 -20.65 7.66
CA ASN A 264 21.70 -20.61 9.12
C ASN A 264 23.08 -20.80 9.77
N THR A 265 23.92 -21.66 9.21
CA THR A 265 25.31 -21.81 9.66
C THR A 265 26.09 -20.50 9.49
N MET A 266 25.95 -19.80 8.35
CA MET A 266 26.56 -18.49 8.14
C MET A 266 26.08 -17.44 9.15
N LYS A 267 24.78 -17.41 9.49
CA LYS A 267 24.24 -16.51 10.53
C LYS A 267 24.90 -16.77 11.89
N VAL A 268 25.00 -18.03 12.31
CA VAL A 268 25.63 -18.39 13.58
C VAL A 268 27.10 -17.96 13.60
N ILE A 269 27.83 -18.17 12.50
CA ILE A 269 29.24 -17.74 12.37
C ILE A 269 29.36 -16.21 12.43
N ALA A 270 28.50 -15.49 11.69
CA ALA A 270 28.51 -14.03 11.64
C ALA A 270 28.13 -13.41 13.00
N GLY A 271 27.12 -13.96 13.67
CA GLY A 271 26.71 -13.57 15.03
C GLY A 271 27.81 -13.85 16.06
N ALA A 272 28.49 -15.00 15.96
CA ALA A 272 29.61 -15.34 16.84
C ALA A 272 30.79 -14.36 16.64
N ARG A 273 31.07 -13.96 15.40
CA ARG A 273 32.08 -12.94 15.10
C ARG A 273 31.69 -11.58 15.71
N LYS A 274 30.43 -11.17 15.59
CA LYS A 274 29.92 -9.92 16.18
C LYS A 274 30.05 -9.91 17.71
N HIS A 275 29.59 -10.97 18.38
CA HIS A 275 29.69 -11.11 19.84
C HIS A 275 31.15 -11.17 20.30
N TYR A 276 32.03 -11.86 19.57
CA TYR A 276 33.46 -11.91 19.89
C TYR A 276 34.14 -10.53 19.81
N ILE A 277 33.77 -9.71 18.82
CA ILE A 277 34.30 -8.34 18.68
C ILE A 277 33.72 -7.43 19.77
N SER A 278 32.42 -7.52 20.05
CA SER A 278 31.74 -6.71 21.08
C SER A 278 32.24 -7.01 22.49
N ASP A 279 32.43 -8.29 22.83
CA ASP A 279 32.98 -8.70 24.12
C ASP A 279 34.46 -8.25 24.25
N ARG A 280 35.20 -8.10 23.15
CA ARG A 280 36.58 -7.57 23.16
C ARG A 280 36.66 -6.09 23.52
N SER A 281 35.68 -5.29 23.10
CA SER A 281 35.64 -3.84 23.41
C SER A 281 35.23 -3.50 24.85
N PHE A 282 34.60 -4.44 25.57
CA PHE A 282 34.08 -4.20 26.93
C PHE A 282 35.06 -4.65 28.04
N ASP A 283 35.99 -5.56 27.73
CA ASP A 283 36.81 -6.29 28.72
C ASP A 283 38.29 -5.83 28.80
N GLU A 284 38.63 -4.63 28.32
CA GLU A 284 40.00 -4.10 28.46
C GLU A 284 40.40 -3.82 29.93
N THR A 285 39.45 -3.85 30.87
CA THR A 285 39.72 -3.54 32.29
C THR A 285 39.54 -4.71 33.26
N LYS A 286 39.07 -5.90 32.83
CA LYS A 286 38.91 -7.05 33.74
C LYS A 286 39.40 -8.36 33.12
N VAL A 287 40.52 -8.84 33.68
CA VAL A 287 41.03 -10.22 33.64
C VAL A 287 41.71 -10.64 32.33
N ALA A 288 43.02 -10.37 32.28
CA ALA A 288 43.99 -10.84 31.29
C ALA A 288 44.26 -12.37 31.30
N ALA A 289 43.30 -13.21 31.70
CA ALA A 289 43.45 -14.66 31.77
C ALA A 289 42.29 -15.46 31.14
N TYR A 290 41.41 -14.84 30.35
CA TYR A 290 40.42 -15.56 29.57
C TYR A 290 41.07 -16.19 28.32
N SER A 291 41.20 -17.51 28.29
CA SER A 291 41.74 -18.24 27.14
C SER A 291 40.95 -17.90 25.87
N ARG A 292 41.65 -17.72 24.75
CA ARG A 292 41.05 -17.39 23.44
C ARG A 292 39.97 -18.40 23.04
N SER A 293 40.17 -19.68 23.38
CA SER A 293 39.22 -20.77 23.13
C SER A 293 37.93 -20.61 23.93
N LEU A 294 37.98 -20.20 25.20
CA LEU A 294 36.79 -20.01 26.04
C LEU A 294 35.94 -18.82 25.56
N ARG A 295 36.58 -17.74 25.10
CA ARG A 295 35.88 -16.59 24.50
C ARG A 295 35.18 -16.94 23.20
N ILE A 296 35.86 -17.69 22.32
CA ILE A 296 35.25 -18.21 21.08
C ILE A 296 34.05 -19.10 21.42
N LYS A 297 34.21 -20.01 22.40
CA LYS A 297 33.12 -20.90 22.85
C LYS A 297 31.93 -20.12 23.40
N ASN A 298 32.15 -19.07 24.19
CA ASN A 298 31.09 -18.22 24.73
C ASN A 298 30.39 -17.40 23.63
N ALA A 299 31.14 -16.83 22.69
CA ALA A 299 30.57 -16.09 21.56
C ALA A 299 29.72 -16.98 20.63
N ILE A 300 30.19 -18.21 20.37
CA ILE A 300 29.41 -19.22 19.64
C ILE A 300 28.15 -19.60 20.41
N ARG A 301 28.24 -19.79 21.74
CA ARG A 301 27.09 -20.14 22.58
C ARG A 301 26.03 -19.03 22.61
N LYS A 302 26.45 -17.77 22.76
CA LYS A 302 25.56 -16.60 22.67
C LYS A 302 24.89 -16.54 21.30
N SER A 303 25.67 -16.64 20.22
CA SER A 303 25.16 -16.65 18.85
C SER A 303 24.17 -17.79 18.58
N PHE A 304 24.45 -18.99 19.10
CA PHE A 304 23.55 -20.13 18.95
C PHE A 304 22.26 -19.93 19.74
N ASN A 305 22.32 -19.38 20.95
CA ASN A 305 21.12 -19.07 21.73
C ASN A 305 20.25 -18.03 21.01
N ASP A 306 20.85 -16.97 20.46
CA ASP A 306 20.12 -15.95 19.69
C ASP A 306 19.50 -16.54 18.42
N ALA A 307 20.20 -17.44 17.75
CA ALA A 307 19.74 -18.09 16.52
C ALA A 307 18.77 -19.27 16.76
N LYS A 308 18.62 -19.75 18.01
CA LYS A 308 17.85 -20.97 18.32
C LYS A 308 16.37 -20.78 18.00
N ASP A 309 15.78 -19.69 18.47
CA ASP A 309 14.34 -19.43 18.26
C ASP A 309 14.05 -19.15 16.79
N ASP A 310 14.96 -18.44 16.10
CA ASP A 310 14.90 -18.23 14.65
C ASP A 310 14.99 -19.55 13.86
N LEU A 311 15.84 -20.48 14.32
CA LEU A 311 15.98 -21.80 13.70
C LEU A 311 14.73 -22.66 13.90
N VAL A 312 14.09 -22.61 15.08
CA VAL A 312 12.82 -23.31 15.34
C VAL A 312 11.68 -22.72 14.50
N LYS A 313 11.57 -21.38 14.45
CA LYS A 313 10.59 -20.68 13.60
C LYS A 313 10.79 -21.04 12.13
N PHE A 314 12.04 -21.08 11.68
CA PHE A 314 12.40 -21.46 10.32
C PHE A 314 12.04 -22.91 9.99
N ILE A 315 12.38 -23.88 10.85
CA ILE A 315 12.04 -25.30 10.62
C ILE A 315 10.53 -25.45 10.52
N THR A 316 9.80 -24.87 11.47
CA THR A 316 8.33 -24.92 11.52
C THR A 316 7.72 -24.33 10.25
N PHE A 317 8.19 -23.15 9.84
CA PHE A 317 7.75 -22.49 8.61
C PHE A 317 7.98 -23.38 7.39
N THR A 318 9.20 -23.90 7.26
CA THR A 318 9.62 -24.70 6.10
C THR A 318 8.87 -26.03 6.02
N THR A 319 8.62 -26.68 7.15
CA THR A 319 7.82 -27.92 7.20
C THR A 319 6.38 -27.68 6.78
N VAL A 320 5.72 -26.63 7.31
CA VAL A 320 4.34 -26.27 6.91
C VAL A 320 4.30 -25.93 5.42
N LEU A 321 5.28 -25.17 4.96
CA LEU A 321 5.36 -24.69 3.60
C LEU A 321 5.58 -25.86 2.62
N PHE A 322 6.54 -26.76 2.88
CA PHE A 322 6.69 -27.97 2.07
C PHE A 322 5.44 -28.85 2.11
N GLY A 323 4.82 -29.01 3.28
CA GLY A 323 3.56 -29.75 3.41
C GLY A 323 2.46 -29.19 2.51
N ALA A 324 2.29 -27.87 2.46
CA ALA A 324 1.34 -27.21 1.56
C ALA A 324 1.74 -27.39 0.10
N PHE A 325 3.01 -27.17 -0.26
CA PHE A 325 3.51 -27.25 -1.63
C PHE A 325 3.54 -28.66 -2.22
N MET A 326 3.43 -29.71 -1.39
CA MET A 326 3.23 -31.08 -1.88
C MET A 326 1.94 -31.23 -2.71
N PHE A 327 0.89 -30.45 -2.40
CA PHE A 327 -0.38 -30.47 -3.12
C PHE A 327 -0.38 -29.64 -4.42
N PHE A 328 0.63 -28.80 -4.61
CA PHE A 328 0.76 -27.90 -5.76
C PHE A 328 1.73 -28.47 -6.82
N PRO A 329 1.73 -27.89 -8.04
CA PRO A 329 2.72 -28.20 -9.06
C PRO A 329 4.16 -28.04 -8.57
N ARG A 330 5.05 -28.93 -9.03
CA ARG A 330 6.49 -28.91 -8.71
C ARG A 330 7.18 -27.60 -9.11
N LEU A 331 6.63 -26.87 -10.07
CA LEU A 331 7.07 -25.53 -10.43
C LEU A 331 7.16 -24.62 -9.20
N LYS A 332 6.25 -24.73 -8.23
CA LYS A 332 6.29 -23.95 -6.99
C LYS A 332 7.39 -24.41 -6.03
N LEU A 333 7.71 -25.71 -6.00
CA LEU A 333 8.87 -26.21 -5.27
C LEU A 333 10.18 -25.69 -5.89
N LEU A 334 10.24 -25.60 -7.22
CA LEU A 334 11.37 -24.98 -7.92
C LEU A 334 11.50 -23.50 -7.53
N THR A 335 10.41 -22.74 -7.46
CA THR A 335 10.47 -21.32 -7.06
C THR A 335 10.99 -21.16 -5.62
N LEU A 336 10.64 -22.07 -4.71
CA LEU A 336 11.22 -22.07 -3.36
C LEU A 336 12.72 -22.34 -3.37
N GLY A 337 13.17 -23.34 -4.13
CA GLY A 337 14.59 -23.63 -4.25
C GLY A 337 15.37 -22.43 -4.81
N VAL A 338 14.85 -21.81 -5.88
CA VAL A 338 15.43 -20.59 -6.45
C VAL A 338 15.43 -19.43 -5.45
N ALA A 339 14.35 -19.25 -4.69
CA ALA A 339 14.25 -18.22 -3.67
C ALA A 339 15.28 -18.43 -2.53
N SER A 340 15.46 -19.67 -2.07
CA SER A 340 16.48 -20.01 -1.07
C SER A 340 17.89 -19.74 -1.57
N VAL A 341 18.21 -20.12 -2.81
CA VAL A 341 19.53 -19.87 -3.43
C VAL A 341 19.76 -18.37 -3.62
N THR A 342 18.76 -17.63 -4.08
CA THR A 342 18.84 -16.17 -4.26
C THR A 342 19.07 -15.46 -2.93
N ASN A 343 18.37 -15.90 -1.87
CA ASN A 343 18.57 -15.35 -0.55
C ASN A 343 19.95 -15.67 0.02
N LEU A 344 20.48 -16.87 -0.24
CA LEU A 344 21.86 -17.21 0.10
C LEU A 344 22.86 -16.27 -0.60
N PHE A 345 22.67 -16.03 -1.90
CA PHE A 345 23.48 -15.11 -2.68
C PHE A 345 23.43 -13.68 -2.13
N LEU A 346 22.23 -13.21 -1.77
CA LEU A 346 22.07 -11.90 -1.12
C LEU A 346 22.77 -11.81 0.23
N ASP A 347 22.75 -12.88 1.04
CA ASP A 347 23.42 -12.91 2.35
C ASP A 347 24.95 -12.85 2.21
N ILE A 348 25.50 -13.40 1.12
CA ILE A 348 26.93 -13.31 0.79
C ILE A 348 27.32 -11.88 0.37
N ILE A 349 26.49 -11.23 -0.46
CA ILE A 349 26.75 -9.86 -0.93
C ILE A 349 26.50 -8.83 0.16
N LEU A 350 25.53 -9.07 1.05
CA LEU A 350 25.07 -8.14 2.08
C LEU A 350 25.17 -8.78 3.47
N PRO A 351 26.40 -8.94 4.00
CA PRO A 351 26.63 -9.64 5.26
C PRO A 351 25.95 -8.97 6.47
N GLU A 352 25.60 -7.68 6.37
CA GLU A 352 24.82 -6.96 7.38
C GLU A 352 23.45 -7.63 7.66
N ARG A 353 22.85 -8.29 6.66
CA ARG A 353 21.57 -9.04 6.80
C ARG A 353 21.69 -10.25 7.72
N LEU A 354 22.89 -10.79 7.91
CA LEU A 354 23.15 -11.95 8.76
C LEU A 354 23.21 -11.59 10.24
N THR A 355 23.38 -10.31 10.59
CA THR A 355 23.65 -9.86 11.98
C THR A 355 22.75 -8.75 12.47
N SER A 356 21.86 -8.22 11.62
CA SER A 356 20.83 -7.26 12.01
C SER A 356 19.70 -7.96 12.78
N GLN A 357 19.23 -7.37 13.87
CA GLN A 357 17.92 -7.73 14.44
C GLN A 357 16.88 -7.45 13.36
N LYS A 358 16.33 -8.50 12.76
CA LYS A 358 15.38 -8.38 11.67
C LYS A 358 14.15 -7.58 12.13
N SER A 359 13.70 -6.66 11.29
CA SER A 359 12.27 -6.37 11.18
C SER A 359 11.59 -7.69 10.85
N SER A 360 10.71 -8.19 11.74
CA SER A 360 9.99 -9.43 11.48
C SER A 360 9.10 -9.26 10.25
N ASP A 361 9.40 -10.03 9.19
CA ASP A 361 8.62 -10.05 7.94
C ASP A 361 7.13 -10.35 8.26
N LEU A 362 6.19 -9.88 7.45
CA LEU A 362 4.76 -9.93 7.75
C LEU A 362 4.27 -11.37 7.92
N LEU A 363 4.69 -12.30 7.07
CA LEU A 363 4.33 -13.72 7.21
C LEU A 363 4.92 -14.32 8.48
N SER A 364 6.13 -13.92 8.86
CA SER A 364 6.74 -14.36 10.13
C SER A 364 5.94 -13.85 11.33
N ARG A 365 5.50 -12.58 11.32
CA ARG A 365 4.64 -12.00 12.38
C ARG A 365 3.31 -12.74 12.49
N VAL A 366 2.67 -13.06 11.37
CA VAL A 366 1.41 -13.80 11.34
C VAL A 366 1.60 -15.21 11.92
N ILE A 367 2.65 -15.92 11.50
CA ILE A 367 2.91 -17.30 11.93
C ILE A 367 3.29 -17.37 13.40
N VAL A 368 4.13 -16.46 13.88
CA VAL A 368 4.44 -16.31 15.30
C VAL A 368 3.16 -16.13 16.12
N LYS A 369 2.22 -15.30 15.64
CA LYS A 369 0.94 -15.05 16.30
C LYS A 369 0.00 -16.26 16.26
N VAL A 370 -0.05 -16.99 15.15
CA VAL A 370 -0.91 -18.18 14.97
C VAL A 370 -0.40 -19.37 15.78
N PHE A 371 0.91 -19.62 15.78
CA PHE A 371 1.52 -20.76 16.44
C PHE A 371 2.02 -20.46 17.87
N LYS A 372 1.85 -19.22 18.36
CA LYS A 372 2.30 -18.75 19.68
C LYS A 372 3.79 -19.02 19.93
N LEU A 373 4.63 -18.70 18.93
CA LEU A 373 6.10 -18.91 18.93
C LEU A 373 6.89 -17.68 19.38
#